data_AF-A0A1N7RTY9-F1
#
_entry.id   AF-A0A1N7RTY9-F1
#
_cell.length_a   1.000
_cell.length_b   1.000
_cell.length_c   1.000
_cell.angle_alpha   90.00
_cell.angle_beta   90.00
_cell.angle_gamma   90.00
#
_symmetry.space_group_name_H-M   'P 1'
#
loop_
_entity.id
_entity.type
_entity.pdbx_description
1 polymer ?
#
loop_
_entity_poly.entity_id
_entity_poly.type
_entity_poly.pdbx_seq_one_letter_code
_entity_poly.pdbx_strand_id
1 'polypeptide(L)'
;MRPTIDISHVQQDTGFLQLDKLFGLAGRVNLYNNAKSDNDALTTLDRMIDVLSGHDSKDELIVERDLGLVAGSALAALNYAKMTIQGHKPPFPFNPQSTPDRLVLMPVAVS
;
A
#
# COMPACT_ATOMS: atom_id res chain seq x y z
N MET A 1 7.34 -16.06 0.03
CA MET A 1 6.92 -15.69 -1.33
C MET A 1 6.30 -14.30 -1.25
N ARG A 2 6.80 -13.33 -2.03
CA ARG A 2 6.40 -11.91 -1.96
C ARG A 2 5.06 -11.66 -2.66
N PRO A 3 4.04 -11.05 -2.04
CA PRO A 3 2.77 -10.75 -2.71
C PRO A 3 2.93 -9.67 -3.79
N THR A 4 1.95 -9.54 -4.68
CA THR A 4 1.82 -8.37 -5.57
C THR A 4 0.69 -7.48 -5.10
N ILE A 5 0.81 -6.17 -5.30
CA ILE A 5 -0.24 -5.20 -4.99
C ILE A 5 -0.98 -4.88 -6.29
N ASP A 6 -2.28 -5.16 -6.33
CA ASP A 6 -3.18 -4.74 -7.40
C ASP A 6 -3.95 -3.47 -7.00
N ILE A 7 -3.95 -2.51 -7.92
CA ILE A 7 -4.63 -1.23 -7.81
C ILE A 7 -5.76 -1.06 -8.84
N SER A 8 -6.04 -2.08 -9.66
CA SER A 8 -7.06 -2.06 -10.71
C SER A 8 -8.45 -1.66 -10.17
N HIS A 9 -8.78 -2.14 -8.97
CA HIS A 9 -10.04 -1.90 -8.29
C HIS A 9 -10.20 -0.48 -7.71
N VAL A 10 -9.11 0.29 -7.62
CA VAL A 10 -9.10 1.65 -7.07
C VAL A 10 -8.77 2.72 -8.09
N GLN A 11 -8.69 2.36 -9.38
CA GLN A 11 -8.42 3.32 -10.46
C GLN A 11 -9.50 4.40 -10.60
N GLN A 12 -10.74 4.11 -10.17
CA GLN A 12 -11.84 5.07 -10.17
C GLN A 12 -12.13 5.63 -8.78
N ASP A 13 -11.36 5.21 -7.77
CA ASP A 13 -11.57 5.65 -6.40
C ASP A 13 -10.98 7.06 -6.21
N THR A 14 -11.84 8.05 -6.01
CA THR A 14 -11.44 9.46 -5.88
C THR A 14 -10.44 9.69 -4.75
N GLY A 15 -10.57 8.98 -3.64
CA GLY A 15 -9.66 9.12 -2.50
C GLY A 15 -8.28 8.54 -2.81
N PHE A 16 -8.22 7.39 -3.46
CA PHE A 16 -6.98 6.80 -3.96
C PHE A 16 -6.31 7.69 -4.99
N LEU A 17 -7.06 8.23 -5.95
CA LEU A 17 -6.53 9.15 -6.96
C LEU A 17 -5.96 10.43 -6.33
N GLN A 18 -6.58 10.94 -5.27
CA GLN A 18 -6.05 12.08 -4.52
C GLN A 18 -4.76 11.72 -3.75
N LEU A 19 -4.71 10.56 -3.10
CA LEU A 19 -3.48 10.06 -2.48
C LEU A 19 -2.37 9.83 -3.51
N ASP A 20 -2.70 9.24 -4.65
CA ASP A 20 -1.76 9.01 -5.74
C ASP A 20 -1.21 10.32 -6.28
N LYS A 21 -2.06 11.34 -6.47
CA LYS A 21 -1.62 12.67 -6.88
C LYS A 21 -0.66 13.33 -5.88
N LEU A 22 -0.86 13.10 -4.58
CA LEU A 22 -0.04 13.69 -3.51
C LEU A 22 1.27 12.92 -3.28
N PHE A 23 1.26 11.60 -3.47
CA PHE A 23 2.30 10.70 -2.98
C PHE A 23 2.94 9.80 -4.05
N GLY A 24 2.36 9.76 -5.26
CA GLY A 24 2.77 8.92 -6.37
C GLY A 24 2.64 7.43 -6.04
N LEU A 25 1.52 7.03 -5.43
CA LEU A 25 1.32 5.70 -4.89
C LEU A 25 1.36 4.62 -5.98
N ALA A 26 0.73 4.85 -7.14
CA ALA A 26 0.69 3.91 -8.25
C ALA A 26 2.10 3.64 -8.83
N GLY A 27 2.92 4.69 -8.95
CA GLY A 27 4.31 4.57 -9.38
C GLY A 27 5.15 3.74 -8.41
N ARG A 28 4.95 3.93 -7.11
CA ARG A 28 5.65 3.15 -6.06
C ARG A 28 5.18 1.70 -5.98
N VAL A 29 3.88 1.45 -6.18
CA VAL A 29 3.34 0.09 -6.34
C VAL A 29 3.97 -0.61 -7.55
N ASN A 30 4.15 0.09 -8.67
CA ASN A 30 4.82 -0.47 -9.84
C ASN A 30 6.28 -0.82 -9.55
N LEU A 31 7.02 0.04 -8.81
CA LEU A 31 8.39 -0.27 -8.37
C LEU A 31 8.45 -1.50 -7.46
N TYR A 32 7.48 -1.65 -6.55
CA TYR A 32 7.37 -2.81 -5.67
C TYR A 32 7.11 -4.10 -6.45
N ASN A 33 6.10 -4.10 -7.33
CA ASN A 33 5.73 -5.29 -8.11
C ASN A 33 6.86 -5.76 -9.03
N ASN A 34 7.67 -4.83 -9.55
CA ASN A 34 8.80 -5.12 -10.44
C ASN A 34 10.16 -5.21 -9.72
N ALA A 35 10.18 -5.22 -8.39
CA ALA A 35 11.42 -5.29 -7.61
C ALA A 35 12.18 -6.60 -7.89
N LYS A 36 13.48 -6.52 -8.19
CA LYS A 36 14.31 -7.69 -8.52
C LYS A 36 14.73 -8.51 -7.30
N SER A 37 14.66 -7.92 -6.11
CA SER A 37 14.97 -8.58 -4.85
C SER A 37 13.96 -8.22 -3.76
N ASP A 38 13.91 -9.02 -2.70
CA ASP A 38 13.08 -8.73 -1.53
C ASP A 38 13.56 -7.48 -0.78
N ASN A 39 14.86 -7.19 -0.78
CA ASN A 39 15.42 -5.96 -0.21
C ASN A 39 14.94 -4.70 -0.97
N ASP A 40 14.89 -4.76 -2.30
CA ASP A 40 14.37 -3.65 -3.13
C ASP A 40 12.88 -3.44 -2.87
N ALA A 41 12.13 -4.54 -2.74
CA ALA A 41 10.71 -4.52 -2.42
C ALA A 41 10.46 -3.91 -1.03
N LEU A 42 11.22 -4.32 -0.01
CA LEU A 42 11.15 -3.77 1.34
C LEU A 42 11.49 -2.29 1.36
N THR A 43 12.56 -1.87 0.68
CA THR A 43 12.93 -0.45 0.55
C THR A 43 11.80 0.37 -0.07
N THR A 44 11.10 -0.19 -1.06
CA THR A 44 9.97 0.49 -1.71
C THR A 44 8.74 0.54 -0.79
N LEU A 45 8.46 -0.54 -0.05
CA LEU A 45 7.40 -0.59 0.97
C LEU A 45 7.65 0.41 2.10
N ASP A 46 8.86 0.46 2.66
CA ASP A 46 9.22 1.39 3.73
C ASP A 46 8.98 2.84 3.29
N ARG A 47 9.41 3.21 2.08
CA ARG A 47 9.16 4.54 1.54
C ARG A 47 7.67 4.85 1.30
N MET A 48 6.84 3.85 0.99
CA MET A 48 5.40 4.05 0.85
C MET A 48 4.73 4.19 2.22
N ILE A 49 5.13 3.35 3.18
CA ILE A 49 4.67 3.38 4.56
C ILE A 49 5.03 4.72 5.20
N ASP A 50 6.30 5.15 5.12
CA ASP A 50 6.77 6.43 5.67
C ASP A 50 5.96 7.62 5.12
N VAL A 51 5.57 7.59 3.85
CA VAL A 51 4.77 8.65 3.23
C VAL A 51 3.31 8.67 3.73
N LEU A 52 2.79 7.50 4.13
CA LEU A 52 1.45 7.35 4.68
C LEU A 52 1.39 7.41 6.22
N SER A 53 2.52 7.20 6.91
CA SER A 53 2.62 7.12 8.37
C SER A 53 3.44 8.25 9.02
N GLY A 54 4.24 8.98 8.25
CA GLY A 54 5.07 10.12 8.70
C GLY A 54 4.54 11.44 8.12
N HIS A 55 3.96 12.33 8.93
CA HIS A 55 4.54 13.12 10.04
C HIS A 55 5.63 14.13 9.62
N ASP A 56 5.26 15.06 8.74
CA ASP A 56 5.68 16.47 8.77
C ASP A 56 4.95 17.18 7.62
N SER A 57 4.07 18.14 7.93
CA SER A 57 3.24 18.95 7.01
C SER A 57 2.17 18.23 6.15
N LYS A 58 2.15 16.90 6.09
CA LYS A 58 1.23 16.12 5.22
C LYS A 58 0.06 15.45 5.95
N ASP A 59 0.15 15.28 7.26
CA ASP A 59 -0.95 14.78 8.08
C ASP A 59 -2.14 15.74 8.04
N GLU A 60 -1.89 17.06 8.05
CA GLU A 60 -2.94 18.07 7.82
C GLU A 60 -3.59 17.89 6.44
N LEU A 61 -2.83 17.67 5.37
CA LEU A 61 -3.41 17.47 4.03
C LEU A 61 -4.23 16.18 3.89
N ILE A 62 -3.88 15.11 4.63
CA ILE A 62 -4.64 13.85 4.65
C ILE A 62 -5.91 14.00 5.51
N VAL A 63 -5.81 14.69 6.65
CA VAL A 63 -6.90 14.93 7.59
C VAL A 63 -7.90 15.97 7.06
N GLU A 64 -7.42 17.10 6.51
CA GLU A 64 -8.24 18.17 5.94
C GLU A 64 -9.05 17.73 4.70
N ARG A 65 -8.60 16.68 4.00
CA ARG A 65 -9.24 16.18 2.77
C ARG A 65 -10.08 14.91 2.96
N ASP A 66 -10.31 14.49 4.21
CA ASP A 66 -11.05 13.25 4.53
C ASP A 66 -10.40 11.99 3.90
N LEU A 67 -9.08 12.04 3.64
CA LEU A 67 -8.32 10.94 3.05
C LEU A 67 -7.82 9.93 4.09
N GLY A 68 -8.06 10.19 5.38
CA GLY A 68 -7.58 9.37 6.49
C GLY A 68 -8.00 7.90 6.41
N LEU A 69 -9.24 7.62 6.03
CA LEU A 69 -9.71 6.24 5.84
C LEU A 69 -8.97 5.53 4.70
N VAL A 70 -8.72 6.23 3.59
CA VAL A 70 -8.02 5.70 2.41
C VAL A 70 -6.55 5.47 2.71
N ALA A 71 -5.91 6.42 3.40
CA ALA A 71 -4.51 6.33 3.80
C ALA A 71 -4.30 5.19 4.80
N GLY A 72 -5.19 5.05 5.80
CA GLY A 72 -5.17 3.93 6.73
C GLY A 72 -5.35 2.58 6.05
N SER A 73 -6.24 2.51 5.05
CA SER A 73 -6.45 1.31 4.24
C SER A 73 -5.19 0.91 3.45
N ALA A 74 -4.58 1.87 2.77
CA ALA A 74 -3.35 1.65 2.02
C ALA A 74 -2.20 1.23 2.95
N LEU A 75 -2.08 1.89 4.10
CA LEU A 75 -1.06 1.60 5.11
C LEU A 75 -1.20 0.18 5.66
N ALA A 76 -2.42 -0.32 5.88
CA ALA A 76 -2.67 -1.68 6.33
C ALA A 76 -2.18 -2.73 5.32
N ALA A 77 -2.54 -2.58 4.04
CA ALA A 77 -2.10 -3.47 2.98
C ALA A 77 -0.57 -3.48 2.79
N LEU A 78 0.07 -2.31 2.84
CA LEU A 78 1.52 -2.20 2.71
C LEU A 78 2.27 -2.86 3.88
N ASN A 79 1.78 -2.68 5.11
CA ASN A 79 2.35 -3.33 6.29
C ASN A 79 2.20 -4.86 6.22
N TYR A 80 1.05 -5.35 5.75
CA TYR A 80 0.86 -6.78 5.54
C TYR A 80 1.86 -7.34 4.51
N ALA A 81 2.05 -6.64 3.38
CA ALA A 81 3.00 -7.03 2.35
C ALA A 81 4.44 -7.08 2.90
N LYS A 82 4.82 -6.08 3.72
CA LYS A 82 6.10 -6.02 4.42
C LYS A 82 6.30 -7.21 5.37
N MET A 83 5.34 -7.48 6.24
CA MET A 83 5.39 -8.63 7.16
C MET A 83 5.55 -9.95 6.42
N THR A 84 4.83 -10.12 5.30
CA THR A 84 4.89 -11.32 4.47
C THR A 84 6.28 -11.56 3.88
N ILE A 85 6.94 -10.51 3.35
CA ILE A 85 8.31 -10.63 2.84
C ILE A 85 9.29 -10.97 3.97
N GLN A 86 9.11 -10.36 5.14
CA GLN A 86 9.96 -10.60 6.32
C GLN A 86 9.71 -11.96 6.99
N GLY A 87 8.76 -12.77 6.50
CA GLY A 87 8.43 -14.08 7.07
C GLY A 87 7.66 -14.02 8.39
N HIS A 88 7.12 -12.85 8.75
CA HIS A 88 6.27 -12.70 9.94
C HIS A 88 4.83 -13.05 9.59
N LYS A 89 4.16 -13.77 10.50
CA LYS A 89 2.73 -14.01 10.40
C LYS A 89 1.99 -12.70 10.72
N PRO A 90 1.18 -12.15 9.79
CA PRO A 90 0.40 -10.96 10.06
C PRO A 90 -0.60 -11.23 11.20
N PRO A 91 -0.87 -10.24 12.07
CA PRO A 91 -1.75 -10.43 13.23
C PRO A 91 -3.20 -10.70 12.84
N PHE A 92 -3.62 -10.25 11.65
CA PHE A 92 -4.94 -10.48 11.08
C PHE A 92 -4.82 -10.91 9.60
N PRO A 93 -5.72 -11.78 9.11
CA PRO A 93 -5.77 -12.07 7.68
C PRO A 93 -6.15 -10.80 6.90
N PHE A 94 -5.40 -10.50 5.84
CA PHE A 94 -5.75 -9.43 4.92
C PHE A 94 -7.06 -9.76 4.21
N ASN A 95 -8.05 -8.87 4.25
CA ASN A 95 -9.32 -9.08 3.56
C ASN A 95 -9.36 -8.22 2.27
N PRO A 96 -9.05 -8.79 1.09
CA PRO A 96 -9.01 -8.05 -0.16
C PRO A 96 -10.39 -7.53 -0.62
N GLN A 97 -11.49 -7.95 0.02
CA GLN A 97 -12.85 -7.48 -0.27
C GLN A 97 -13.34 -6.41 0.71
N SER A 98 -12.53 -6.04 1.70
CA SER A 98 -12.91 -5.00 2.67
C SER A 98 -12.72 -3.62 2.03
N THR A 99 -13.72 -2.75 2.16
CA THR A 99 -13.60 -1.32 1.77
C THR A 99 -12.51 -0.56 2.53
N PRO A 100 -12.13 -0.93 3.77
CA PRO A 100 -10.91 -0.44 4.40
C PRO A 100 -9.60 -1.11 3.90
N ASP A 101 -9.63 -1.92 2.84
CA ASP A 101 -8.45 -2.58 2.26
C ASP A 101 -8.40 -2.34 0.75
N ARG A 102 -8.48 -1.06 0.36
CA ARG A 102 -8.53 -0.58 -1.03
C ARG A 102 -7.42 -1.14 -1.93
N LEU A 103 -6.24 -1.45 -1.39
CA LEU A 103 -5.15 -2.11 -2.13
C LEU A 103 -5.33 -3.63 -2.08
N VAL A 104 -5.51 -4.31 -3.21
CA VAL A 104 -5.69 -5.77 -3.21
C VAL A 104 -4.33 -6.46 -3.19
N LEU A 105 -4.04 -7.27 -2.17
CA LEU A 105 -2.86 -8.13 -2.15
C LEU A 105 -3.17 -9.45 -2.85
N MET A 106 -2.55 -9.67 -4.01
CA MET A 106 -2.65 -10.93 -4.71
C MET A 106 -1.47 -11.83 -4.30
N PRO A 107 -1.72 -13.12 -3.98
CA PRO A 107 -0.64 -14.10 -3.95
C PRO A 107 0.02 -14.12 -5.32
N VAL A 108 1.33 -14.40 -5.38
CA VAL A 108 2.03 -14.54 -6.66
C VAL A 108 1.27 -15.57 -7.49
N ALA A 109 0.92 -15.20 -8.73
CA ALA A 109 0.47 -16.17 -9.70
C ALA A 109 1.61 -17.18 -9.88
N VAL A 110 1.43 -18.36 -9.28
CA VAL A 110 2.31 -19.50 -9.53
C VAL A 110 1.98 -19.95 -10.95
N SER A 111 2.76 -19.47 -11.91
CA SER A 111 2.82 -20.04 -13.26
C SER A 111 3.59 -21.35 -13.24
#